data_AF-A0A2N2PJR9-F1
#
_entry.id   AF-A0A2N2PJR9-F1
#
_cell.length_a   1.000
_cell.length_b   1.000
_cell.length_c   1.000
_cell.angle_alpha   90.00
_cell.angle_beta   90.00
_cell.angle_gamma   90.00
#
_symmetry.space_group_name_H-M   'P 1'
#
loop_
_entity.id
_entity.type
_entity.pdbx_description
1 polymer ?
#
loop_
_entity_poly.entity_id
_entity_poly.type
_entity_poly.pdbx_seq_one_letter_code
_entity_poly.pdbx_strand_id
1 'polypeptide(L)'
;MVLVEAVFAVAIIAITTLAFISAMVFTARQAEVNTQHLYGVNLAVKYASMIRASTPAYLGDQAAPSGAFARLFLTPQTVYSNPSEPSASTIYNVSFTFTGWGSVASATGNSLTASFPAGLSAWNTNEWTGHYVTITEGLGRTQIMRIQSNTANTLSLTADLTGATSTNWSLNPDSTSKFYIDDGKTARITITWGDGSRHQTINRTVFVARAN
;
A
#
# COMPACT_ATOMS: atom_id res chain seq x y z
N MET A 1 62.89 33.56 -1.45
CA MET A 1 61.48 33.76 -1.89
C MET A 1 60.76 32.45 -2.15
N VAL A 2 61.44 31.43 -2.72
CA VAL A 2 60.90 30.09 -3.06
C VAL A 2 60.29 29.24 -1.93
N LEU A 3 60.76 29.32 -0.67
CA LEU A 3 60.25 28.44 0.40
C LEU A 3 58.82 28.82 0.85
N VAL A 4 58.56 30.11 1.01
CA VAL A 4 57.25 30.61 1.47
C VAL A 4 56.17 30.32 0.41
N GLU A 5 56.50 30.50 -0.87
CA GLU A 5 55.63 30.16 -2.00
C GLU A 5 55.31 28.65 -2.05
N ALA A 6 56.31 27.80 -1.83
CA ALA A 6 56.11 26.36 -1.77
C ALA A 6 55.18 25.93 -0.61
N VAL A 7 55.34 26.55 0.57
CA VAL A 7 54.48 26.26 1.73
C VAL A 7 53.04 26.68 1.46
N PHE A 8 52.82 27.86 0.87
CA PHE A 8 51.47 28.30 0.49
C PHE A 8 50.85 27.40 -0.59
N ALA A 9 51.61 26.99 -1.60
CA ALA A 9 51.12 26.08 -2.63
C ALA A 9 50.68 24.73 -2.04
N VAL A 10 51.48 24.15 -1.13
CA VAL A 10 51.14 22.89 -0.45
C VAL A 10 49.90 23.06 0.44
N ALA A 11 49.78 24.17 1.18
CA ALA A 11 48.61 24.45 2.01
C ALA A 11 47.32 24.57 1.18
N ILE A 12 47.39 25.26 0.03
CA ILE A 12 46.25 25.39 -0.88
C ILE A 12 45.87 24.01 -1.44
N ILE A 13 46.83 23.22 -1.91
CA ILE A 13 46.59 21.88 -2.44
C ILE A 13 45.93 20.98 -1.37
N ALA A 14 46.41 21.04 -0.13
CA ALA A 14 45.85 20.26 0.96
C ALA A 14 44.37 20.62 1.21
N ILE A 15 44.05 21.91 1.27
CA ILE A 15 42.68 22.38 1.49
C ILE A 15 41.76 21.99 0.33
N THR A 16 42.20 22.19 -0.92
CA THR A 16 41.40 21.84 -2.11
C THR A 16 41.18 20.33 -2.21
N THR A 17 42.19 19.53 -1.86
CA THR A 17 42.07 18.07 -1.86
C THR A 17 41.07 17.61 -0.79
N LEU A 18 41.11 18.20 0.41
CA LEU A 18 40.18 17.87 1.48
C LEU A 18 38.73 18.22 1.09
N ALA A 19 38.52 19.37 0.46
CA ALA A 19 37.22 19.79 -0.05
C ALA A 19 36.71 18.85 -1.15
N PHE A 20 37.60 18.43 -2.07
CA PHE A 20 37.27 17.49 -3.13
C PHE A 20 36.89 16.12 -2.59
N ILE A 21 37.68 15.56 -1.67
CA ILE A 21 37.36 14.29 -1.00
C ILE A 21 36.02 14.38 -0.28
N SER A 22 35.76 15.48 0.43
CA SER A 22 34.49 15.68 1.14
C SER A 22 33.30 15.70 0.16
N ALA A 23 33.43 16.40 -0.97
CA ALA A 23 32.41 16.44 -2.01
C ALA A 23 32.19 15.07 -2.65
N MET A 24 33.26 14.29 -2.88
CA MET A 24 33.15 12.93 -3.40
C MET A 24 32.42 12.00 -2.42
N VAL A 25 32.76 12.05 -1.12
CA VAL A 25 32.09 11.24 -0.09
C VAL A 25 30.62 11.60 0.01
N PHE A 26 30.28 12.90 -0.01
CA PHE A 26 28.90 13.34 -0.02
C PHE A 26 28.13 12.82 -1.24
N THR A 27 28.73 12.96 -2.43
CA THR A 27 28.13 12.49 -3.69
C THR A 27 27.95 10.97 -3.69
N ALA A 28 28.92 10.21 -3.18
CA ALA A 28 28.85 8.76 -3.07
C ALA A 28 27.69 8.32 -2.15
N ARG A 29 27.54 8.96 -0.99
CA ARG A 29 26.40 8.69 -0.07
C ARG A 29 25.06 9.01 -0.71
N GLN A 30 24.97 10.12 -1.45
CA GLN A 30 23.74 10.48 -2.16
C GLN A 30 23.40 9.47 -3.27
N ALA A 31 24.42 9.02 -4.02
CA ALA A 31 24.24 8.00 -5.05
C ALA A 31 23.76 6.66 -4.46
N GLU A 32 24.26 6.27 -3.30
CA GLU A 32 23.80 5.08 -2.57
C GLU A 32 22.32 5.19 -2.19
N VAL A 33 21.91 6.31 -1.57
CA VAL A 33 20.51 6.56 -1.19
C VAL A 33 19.58 6.53 -2.41
N ASN A 34 20.00 7.16 -3.51
CA ASN A 34 19.23 7.16 -4.75
C ASN A 34 19.09 5.75 -5.34
N THR A 35 20.15 4.94 -5.28
CA THR A 35 20.15 3.55 -5.76
C THR A 35 19.19 2.69 -4.93
N GLN A 36 19.22 2.83 -3.60
CA GLN A 36 18.30 2.13 -2.71
C GLN A 36 16.84 2.54 -2.96
N HIS A 37 16.59 3.84 -3.17
CA HIS A 37 15.26 4.33 -3.50
C HIS A 37 14.74 3.75 -4.82
N LEU A 38 15.58 3.73 -5.87
CA LEU A 38 15.21 3.16 -7.16
C LEU A 38 14.91 1.64 -7.04
N TYR A 39 15.67 0.92 -6.22
CA TYR A 39 15.39 -0.49 -5.94
C TYR A 39 14.03 -0.67 -5.25
N GLY A 40 13.71 0.17 -4.25
CA GLY A 40 12.39 0.19 -3.61
C GLY A 40 11.25 0.45 -4.60
N VAL A 41 11.42 1.41 -5.52
CA VAL A 41 10.46 1.68 -6.60
C VAL A 41 10.29 0.46 -7.52
N ASN A 42 11.39 -0.18 -7.93
CA ASN A 42 11.35 -1.37 -8.78
C ASN A 42 10.61 -2.54 -8.11
N LEU A 43 10.82 -2.74 -6.79
CA LEU A 43 10.04 -3.71 -6.03
C LEU A 43 8.54 -3.36 -6.02
N ALA A 44 8.18 -2.10 -5.78
CA ALA A 44 6.78 -1.68 -5.78
C ALA A 44 6.10 -1.94 -7.13
N VAL A 45 6.80 -1.66 -8.24
CA VAL A 45 6.31 -1.95 -9.59
C VAL A 45 6.20 -3.45 -9.85
N LYS A 46 7.20 -4.24 -9.44
CA LYS A 46 7.17 -5.70 -9.54
C LYS A 46 5.95 -6.26 -8.82
N TYR A 47 5.76 -5.96 -7.54
CA TYR A 47 4.60 -6.47 -6.81
C TYR A 47 3.27 -5.94 -7.34
N ALA A 48 3.22 -4.69 -7.81
CA ALA A 48 2.03 -4.15 -8.47
C ALA A 48 1.66 -4.96 -9.72
N SER A 49 2.64 -5.33 -10.55
CA SER A 49 2.40 -6.16 -11.73
C SER A 49 1.94 -7.56 -11.35
N MET A 50 2.52 -8.16 -10.30
CA MET A 50 2.11 -9.47 -9.79
C MET A 50 0.67 -9.45 -9.27
N ILE A 51 0.28 -8.40 -8.54
CA ILE A 51 -1.09 -8.23 -8.05
C ILE A 51 -2.07 -8.07 -9.22
N ARG A 52 -1.74 -7.28 -10.25
CA ARG A 52 -2.59 -7.13 -11.44
C ARG A 52 -2.72 -8.41 -12.26
N ALA A 53 -1.66 -9.22 -12.31
CA ALA A 53 -1.67 -10.51 -12.98
C ALA A 53 -2.38 -11.60 -12.17
N SER A 54 -2.60 -11.38 -10.88
CA SER A 54 -3.28 -12.34 -10.01
C SER A 54 -4.79 -12.35 -10.28
N THR A 55 -5.39 -13.53 -10.16
CA THR A 55 -6.83 -13.70 -10.31
C THR A 55 -7.55 -13.10 -9.09
N PRO A 56 -8.49 -12.15 -9.27
CA PRO A 56 -9.14 -11.45 -8.16
C PRO A 56 -9.86 -12.35 -7.16
N ALA A 57 -10.32 -13.52 -7.60
CA ALA A 57 -11.02 -14.52 -6.78
C ALA A 57 -10.16 -15.12 -5.64
N TYR A 58 -8.82 -15.01 -5.72
CA TYR A 58 -7.92 -15.57 -4.71
C TYR A 58 -7.34 -14.52 -3.75
N LEU A 59 -7.55 -13.24 -4.03
CA LEU A 59 -7.16 -12.17 -3.13
C LEU A 59 -8.29 -11.93 -2.13
N GLY A 60 -8.17 -12.58 -0.96
CA GLY A 60 -8.98 -12.31 0.23
C GLY A 60 -10.40 -12.90 0.26
N ASP A 61 -10.87 -13.68 -0.72
CA ASP A 61 -12.24 -14.27 -0.66
C ASP A 61 -12.30 -15.66 0.01
N GLN A 62 -11.14 -16.23 0.38
CA GLN A 62 -11.04 -17.59 0.94
C GLN A 62 -10.27 -17.57 2.27
N ALA A 63 -10.71 -18.37 3.24
CA ALA A 63 -10.11 -18.52 4.57
C ALA A 63 -8.62 -18.95 4.56
N ALA A 64 -8.13 -19.43 3.42
CA ALA A 64 -6.72 -19.45 3.06
C ALA A 64 -6.66 -19.57 1.53
N PRO A 65 -6.02 -18.66 0.79
CA PRO A 65 -5.87 -18.85 -0.64
C PRO A 65 -5.15 -20.17 -0.93
N SER A 66 -5.76 -21.03 -1.73
CA SER A 66 -5.17 -22.27 -2.21
C SER A 66 -4.18 -21.97 -3.34
N GLY A 67 -3.02 -21.42 -2.99
CA GLY A 67 -1.94 -21.14 -3.93
C GLY A 67 -0.80 -20.33 -3.32
N ALA A 68 0.45 -20.74 -3.59
CA ALA A 68 1.65 -20.07 -3.08
C ALA A 68 1.67 -18.56 -3.44
N PHE A 69 1.14 -18.20 -4.62
CA PHE A 69 1.06 -16.82 -5.10
C PHE A 69 0.13 -15.93 -4.27
N ALA A 70 -1.04 -16.42 -3.84
CA ALA A 70 -1.97 -15.61 -3.07
C ALA A 70 -1.61 -15.57 -1.58
N ARG A 71 -0.86 -16.55 -1.07
CA ARG A 71 -0.22 -16.48 0.26
C ARG A 71 0.90 -15.44 0.32
N LEU A 72 1.60 -15.17 -0.78
CA LEU A 72 2.69 -14.19 -0.85
C LEU A 72 2.25 -12.79 -0.38
N PHE A 73 1.00 -12.42 -0.68
CA PHE A 73 0.48 -11.09 -0.35
C PHE A 73 -0.17 -11.01 1.04
N LEU A 74 -0.33 -12.14 1.74
CA LEU A 74 -0.92 -12.16 3.08
C LEU A 74 0.15 -12.08 4.19
N THR A 75 1.40 -12.35 3.85
CA THR A 75 2.53 -12.29 4.79
C THR A 75 3.50 -11.21 4.34
N PRO A 76 4.00 -10.36 5.27
CA PRO A 76 5.09 -9.44 4.95
C PRO A 76 6.28 -10.18 4.33
N GLN A 77 6.86 -9.62 3.28
CA GLN A 77 8.01 -10.16 2.58
C GLN A 77 9.27 -9.37 2.94
N THR A 78 10.37 -10.09 3.13
CA THR A 78 11.69 -9.50 3.35
C THR A 78 12.54 -9.73 2.11
N VAL A 79 13.00 -8.65 1.49
CA VAL A 79 13.84 -8.68 0.29
C VAL A 79 15.18 -8.02 0.61
N TYR A 80 16.28 -8.67 0.22
CA TYR A 80 17.63 -8.15 0.40
C TYR A 80 18.12 -7.53 -0.91
N SER A 81 18.79 -6.38 -0.84
CA SER A 81 19.45 -5.78 -2.02
C SER A 81 20.45 -6.73 -2.66
N ASN A 82 21.18 -7.51 -1.85
CA ASN A 82 22.06 -8.57 -2.32
C ASN A 82 21.74 -9.91 -1.60
N PRO A 83 21.05 -10.85 -2.27
CA PRO A 83 20.70 -12.14 -1.67
C PRO A 83 21.89 -13.01 -1.26
N SER A 84 23.07 -12.83 -1.90
CA SER A 84 24.26 -13.62 -1.56
C SER A 84 24.96 -13.14 -0.30
N GLU A 85 24.67 -11.91 0.16
CA GLU A 85 25.26 -11.31 1.36
C GLU A 85 24.19 -10.59 2.19
N PRO A 86 23.30 -11.33 2.88
CA PRO A 86 22.19 -10.74 3.63
C PRO A 86 22.64 -9.82 4.78
N SER A 87 23.78 -10.12 5.40
CA SER A 87 24.32 -9.38 6.55
C SER A 87 24.85 -7.98 6.20
N ALA A 88 25.20 -7.76 4.94
CA ALA A 88 25.69 -6.47 4.42
C ALA A 88 24.63 -5.76 3.55
N SER A 89 23.43 -6.33 3.42
CA SER A 89 22.40 -5.83 2.52
C SER A 89 21.45 -4.83 3.19
N THR A 90 20.96 -3.89 2.39
CA THR A 90 19.76 -3.15 2.75
C THR A 90 18.56 -4.10 2.74
N ILE A 91 17.79 -4.09 3.83
CA ILE A 91 16.61 -4.92 4.00
C ILE A 91 15.37 -4.12 3.60
N TYR A 92 14.58 -4.65 2.67
CA TYR A 92 13.30 -4.11 2.23
C TYR A 92 12.19 -4.96 2.81
N ASN A 93 11.41 -4.39 3.71
CA ASN A 93 10.21 -5.00 4.24
C ASN A 93 9.01 -4.56 3.41
N VAL A 94 8.36 -5.51 2.77
CA VAL A 94 7.21 -5.29 1.89
C VAL A 94 5.98 -5.84 2.57
N SER A 95 4.98 -4.99 2.79
CA SER A 95 3.67 -5.40 3.27
C SER A 95 2.58 -5.02 2.27
N PHE A 96 1.50 -5.79 2.31
CA PHE A 96 0.34 -5.60 1.46
C PHE A 96 -0.86 -5.42 2.35
N THR A 97 -1.66 -4.41 2.04
CA THR A 97 -2.93 -4.15 2.70
C THR A 97 -4.01 -4.10 1.66
N PHE A 98 -5.01 -4.94 1.84
CA PHE A 98 -6.12 -5.09 0.93
C PHE A 98 -7.38 -4.42 1.48
N THR A 99 -8.04 -3.63 0.64
CA THR A 99 -9.20 -2.81 1.01
C THR A 99 -10.20 -2.69 -0.14
N GLY A 100 -11.42 -2.21 0.15
CA GLY A 100 -12.45 -1.96 -0.87
C GLY A 100 -13.40 -3.13 -1.13
N TRP A 101 -13.36 -4.20 -0.32
CA TRP A 101 -14.35 -5.27 -0.37
C TRP A 101 -14.56 -5.93 0.98
N GLY A 102 -15.61 -6.74 1.08
CA GLY A 102 -15.87 -7.58 2.23
C GLY A 102 -17.19 -8.32 2.14
N SER A 103 -17.52 -9.02 3.21
CA SER A 103 -18.85 -9.61 3.41
C SER A 103 -19.64 -8.73 4.38
N VAL A 104 -20.95 -8.68 4.23
CA VAL A 104 -21.81 -8.00 5.19
C VAL A 104 -21.86 -8.86 6.46
N ALA A 105 -21.63 -8.27 7.62
CA ALA A 105 -21.88 -8.89 8.92
C ALA A 105 -23.33 -8.64 9.35
N SER A 106 -23.79 -7.40 9.16
CA SER A 106 -25.16 -6.97 9.39
C SER A 106 -25.44 -5.67 8.63
N ALA A 107 -26.68 -5.43 8.25
CA ALA A 107 -27.11 -4.15 7.72
C ALA A 107 -28.49 -3.77 8.28
N THR A 108 -28.63 -2.49 8.65
CA THR A 108 -29.87 -1.96 9.22
C THR A 108 -30.08 -0.55 8.68
N GLY A 109 -31.21 -0.32 8.01
CA GLY A 109 -31.59 1.00 7.52
C GLY A 109 -30.57 1.56 6.52
N ASN A 110 -29.73 2.49 6.96
CA ASN A 110 -28.69 3.14 6.17
C ASN A 110 -27.27 2.80 6.64
N SER A 111 -27.11 1.71 7.40
CA SER A 111 -25.83 1.25 7.94
C SER A 111 -25.48 -0.13 7.41
N LEU A 112 -24.17 -0.37 7.18
CA LEU A 112 -23.61 -1.67 6.84
C LEU A 112 -22.39 -1.93 7.71
N THR A 113 -22.40 -3.02 8.46
CA THR A 113 -21.23 -3.52 9.19
C THR A 113 -20.55 -4.57 8.34
N ALA A 114 -19.26 -4.37 8.06
CA ALA A 114 -18.43 -5.29 7.30
C ALA A 114 -17.81 -6.37 8.18
N SER A 115 -17.72 -7.57 7.64
CA SER A 115 -16.84 -8.64 8.10
C SER A 115 -15.66 -8.73 7.13
N PHE A 116 -14.45 -8.67 7.68
CA PHE A 116 -13.22 -8.74 6.91
C PHE A 116 -12.68 -10.18 6.89
N PRO A 117 -12.44 -10.75 5.71
CA PRO A 117 -11.66 -11.97 5.58
C PRO A 117 -10.23 -11.80 6.12
N ALA A 118 -9.55 -12.92 6.37
CA ALA A 118 -8.16 -12.91 6.80
C ALA A 118 -7.27 -12.15 5.80
N GLY A 119 -6.50 -11.18 6.31
CA GLY A 119 -5.58 -10.35 5.53
C GLY A 119 -6.15 -9.05 4.97
N LEU A 120 -7.45 -8.77 5.14
CA LEU A 120 -7.98 -7.42 5.00
C LEU A 120 -7.76 -6.64 6.30
N SER A 121 -7.50 -5.34 6.16
CA SER A 121 -7.39 -4.44 7.31
C SER A 121 -8.69 -3.67 7.51
N ALA A 122 -8.94 -3.30 8.77
CA ALA A 122 -9.94 -2.31 9.09
C ALA A 122 -9.66 -1.00 8.32
N TRP A 123 -10.73 -0.29 7.97
CA TRP A 123 -10.62 0.98 7.27
C TRP A 123 -10.14 2.08 8.21
N ASN A 124 -9.46 3.09 7.66
CA ASN A 124 -9.27 4.32 8.43
C ASN A 124 -10.60 5.06 8.51
N THR A 125 -10.79 5.81 9.59
CA THR A 125 -12.01 6.61 9.77
C THR A 125 -12.16 7.58 8.61
N ASN A 126 -13.33 7.58 7.98
CA ASN A 126 -13.71 8.43 6.84
C ASN A 126 -12.89 8.26 5.56
N GLU A 127 -12.06 7.21 5.43
CA GLU A 127 -11.30 6.92 4.20
C GLU A 127 -12.18 6.72 2.97
N TRP A 128 -13.40 6.21 3.14
CA TRP A 128 -14.34 5.91 2.05
C TRP A 128 -15.47 6.94 1.92
N THR A 129 -15.34 8.11 2.55
CA THR A 129 -16.35 9.16 2.44
C THR A 129 -16.51 9.65 1.01
N GLY A 130 -17.74 9.64 0.50
CA GLY A 130 -18.07 10.07 -0.86
C GLY A 130 -17.95 8.97 -1.93
N HIS A 131 -17.39 7.81 -1.58
CA HIS A 131 -17.29 6.64 -2.44
C HIS A 131 -18.61 5.86 -2.51
N TYR A 132 -18.69 4.85 -3.37
CA TYR A 132 -19.90 4.04 -3.55
C TYR A 132 -19.67 2.60 -3.11
N VAL A 133 -20.63 2.04 -2.37
CA VAL A 133 -20.69 0.61 -2.07
C VAL A 133 -21.72 -0.06 -2.97
N THR A 134 -21.33 -1.16 -3.59
CA THR A 134 -22.19 -1.99 -4.45
C THR A 134 -22.30 -3.38 -3.85
N ILE A 135 -23.53 -3.85 -3.62
CA ILE A 135 -23.78 -5.24 -3.22
C ILE A 135 -23.69 -6.14 -4.44
N THR A 136 -22.77 -7.09 -4.43
CA THR A 136 -22.44 -7.94 -5.59
C THR A 136 -22.99 -9.34 -5.52
N GLU A 137 -23.17 -9.87 -4.31
CA GLU A 137 -23.73 -11.19 -4.05
C GLU A 137 -24.71 -11.14 -2.87
N GLY A 138 -25.57 -12.15 -2.74
CA GLY A 138 -26.52 -12.31 -1.63
C GLY A 138 -27.74 -11.40 -1.70
N LEU A 139 -28.35 -11.18 -0.53
CA LEU A 139 -29.58 -10.39 -0.39
C LEU A 139 -29.31 -8.92 -0.70
N GLY A 140 -30.16 -8.32 -1.51
CA GLY A 140 -29.98 -6.91 -1.90
C GLY A 140 -28.89 -6.67 -2.96
N ARG A 141 -28.43 -7.71 -3.65
CA ARG A 141 -27.57 -7.64 -4.84
C ARG A 141 -28.04 -6.55 -5.83
N THR A 142 -27.08 -5.91 -6.48
CA THR A 142 -27.19 -4.76 -7.40
C THR A 142 -27.60 -3.43 -6.76
N GLN A 143 -27.79 -3.36 -5.44
CA GLN A 143 -27.96 -2.06 -4.78
C GLN A 143 -26.63 -1.32 -4.70
N ILE A 144 -26.70 -0.02 -5.00
CA ILE A 144 -25.58 0.92 -4.92
C ILE A 144 -25.98 2.00 -3.92
N MET A 145 -25.10 2.26 -2.96
CA MET A 145 -25.29 3.33 -1.98
C MET A 145 -24.03 4.18 -1.93
N ARG A 146 -24.20 5.48 -1.69
CA ARG A 146 -23.09 6.38 -1.42
C ARG A 146 -22.70 6.31 0.05
N ILE A 147 -21.41 6.32 0.33
CA ILE A 147 -20.84 6.30 1.68
C ILE A 147 -20.78 7.74 2.21
N GLN A 148 -21.52 8.03 3.27
CA GLN A 148 -21.50 9.34 3.94
C GLN A 148 -20.37 9.45 4.95
N SER A 149 -20.04 8.36 5.63
CA SER A 149 -18.90 8.25 6.54
C SER A 149 -18.58 6.77 6.80
N ASN A 150 -17.40 6.50 7.33
CA ASN A 150 -17.05 5.15 7.77
C ASN A 150 -16.21 5.15 9.04
N THR A 151 -16.40 4.11 9.86
CA THR A 151 -15.49 3.74 10.95
C THR A 151 -14.52 2.65 10.46
N ALA A 152 -13.89 1.95 11.40
CA ALA A 152 -13.03 0.79 11.13
C ALA A 152 -13.73 -0.34 10.35
N ASN A 153 -15.03 -0.53 10.57
CA ASN A 153 -15.79 -1.66 10.01
C ASN A 153 -17.27 -1.33 9.72
N THR A 154 -17.70 -0.09 9.85
CA THR A 154 -19.09 0.30 9.59
C THR A 154 -19.14 1.42 8.56
N LEU A 155 -20.02 1.28 7.58
CA LEU A 155 -20.38 2.31 6.61
C LEU A 155 -21.71 2.93 7.01
N SER A 156 -21.74 4.27 7.07
CA SER A 156 -22.98 5.04 7.04
C SER A 156 -23.25 5.44 5.60
N LEU A 157 -24.44 5.13 5.12
CA LEU A 157 -24.78 5.09 3.71
C LEU A 157 -25.97 5.98 3.39
N THR A 158 -26.15 6.26 2.11
CA THR A 158 -27.39 6.83 1.57
C THR A 158 -27.63 6.30 0.16
N ALA A 159 -28.90 6.07 -0.20
CA ALA A 159 -29.28 5.77 -1.58
C ALA A 159 -29.29 7.03 -2.46
N ASP A 160 -29.16 8.22 -1.86
CA ASP A 160 -29.01 9.47 -2.58
C ASP A 160 -27.58 9.62 -3.14
N LEU A 161 -27.43 9.35 -4.43
CA LEU A 161 -26.17 9.50 -5.14
C LEU A 161 -25.70 10.98 -5.18
N THR A 162 -26.60 11.95 -4.98
CA THR A 162 -26.27 13.38 -4.91
C THR A 162 -25.84 13.84 -3.51
N GLY A 163 -26.13 13.05 -2.47
CA GLY A 163 -25.67 13.28 -1.09
C GLY A 163 -26.51 14.25 -0.26
N ALA A 164 -27.72 14.58 -0.70
CA ALA A 164 -28.60 15.56 -0.07
C ALA A 164 -29.51 14.99 1.04
N THR A 165 -29.76 13.68 1.09
CA THR A 165 -30.60 13.04 2.12
C THR A 165 -30.11 11.64 2.47
N SER A 166 -30.41 11.13 3.68
CA SER A 166 -30.18 9.73 4.06
C SER A 166 -31.42 8.89 3.75
N THR A 167 -31.31 7.99 2.79
CA THR A 167 -32.33 6.98 2.47
C THR A 167 -31.83 5.59 2.86
N ASN A 168 -32.76 4.73 3.27
CA ASN A 168 -32.46 3.35 3.67
C ASN A 168 -32.22 2.45 2.45
N TRP A 169 -31.62 1.29 2.69
CA TRP A 169 -31.63 0.18 1.74
C TRP A 169 -33.05 -0.11 1.24
N SER A 170 -33.20 -0.36 -0.06
CA SER A 170 -34.47 -0.87 -0.61
C SER A 170 -34.74 -2.30 -0.13
N LEU A 171 -33.68 -3.06 0.10
CA LEU A 171 -33.71 -4.37 0.71
C LEU A 171 -32.45 -4.52 1.56
N ASN A 172 -32.60 -4.70 2.87
CA ASN A 172 -31.45 -4.80 3.78
C ASN A 172 -30.58 -6.01 3.40
N PRO A 173 -29.28 -5.82 3.11
CA PRO A 173 -28.36 -6.94 2.94
C PRO A 173 -28.20 -7.75 4.24
N ASP A 174 -27.91 -9.02 4.11
CA ASP A 174 -27.68 -9.94 5.23
C ASP A 174 -26.27 -10.55 5.19
N SER A 175 -25.98 -11.50 6.08
CA SER A 175 -24.67 -12.14 6.17
C SER A 175 -24.28 -13.01 4.96
N THR A 176 -25.21 -13.27 4.04
CA THR A 176 -24.91 -13.94 2.76
C THR A 176 -24.40 -12.96 1.69
N SER A 177 -24.45 -11.66 1.99
CA SER A 177 -24.20 -10.59 1.03
C SER A 177 -22.73 -10.20 0.99
N LYS A 178 -22.22 -9.93 -0.20
CA LYS A 178 -20.86 -9.40 -0.42
C LYS A 178 -20.93 -8.04 -1.08
N PHE A 179 -19.90 -7.23 -0.86
CA PHE A 179 -19.85 -5.88 -1.39
C PHE A 179 -18.47 -5.49 -1.92
N TYR A 180 -18.48 -4.55 -2.86
CA TYR A 180 -17.30 -3.81 -3.32
C TYR A 180 -17.50 -2.31 -3.06
N ILE A 181 -16.40 -1.60 -2.84
CA ILE A 181 -16.33 -0.14 -2.83
C ILE A 181 -15.68 0.29 -4.16
N ASP A 182 -16.30 1.24 -4.87
CA ASP A 182 -15.88 1.71 -6.20
C ASP A 182 -15.63 0.57 -7.21
N ASP A 183 -16.52 -0.43 -7.19
CA ASP A 183 -16.51 -1.55 -8.14
C ASP A 183 -15.25 -2.43 -8.13
N GLY A 184 -14.43 -2.41 -7.07
CA GLY A 184 -13.36 -3.39 -7.01
C GLY A 184 -12.49 -3.43 -5.76
N LYS A 185 -11.46 -4.26 -5.87
CA LYS A 185 -10.50 -4.54 -4.82
C LYS A 185 -9.33 -3.57 -4.97
N THR A 186 -8.79 -3.06 -3.88
CA THR A 186 -7.59 -2.21 -3.89
C THR A 186 -6.51 -2.83 -3.03
N ALA A 187 -5.27 -2.72 -3.49
CA ALA A 187 -4.10 -3.20 -2.77
C ALA A 187 -3.13 -2.03 -2.55
N ARG A 188 -2.83 -1.75 -1.29
CA ARG A 188 -1.76 -0.84 -0.89
C ARG A 188 -0.50 -1.66 -0.64
N ILE A 189 0.54 -1.36 -1.40
CA ILE A 189 1.88 -1.92 -1.25
C ILE A 189 2.69 -0.91 -0.45
N THR A 190 3.21 -1.34 0.70
CA THR A 190 4.07 -0.53 1.55
C THR A 190 5.45 -1.17 1.58
N ILE A 191 6.47 -0.42 1.17
CA ILE A 191 7.86 -0.88 1.20
C ILE A 191 8.63 0.04 2.11
N THR A 192 9.23 -0.52 3.15
CA THR A 192 10.07 0.20 4.10
C THR A 192 11.48 -0.38 4.07
N TRP A 193 12.49 0.48 3.95
CA TRP A 193 13.90 0.09 3.96
C TRP A 193 14.75 1.14 4.66
N GLY A 194 15.93 0.74 5.12
CA GLY A 194 16.85 1.66 5.78
C GLY A 194 17.73 0.98 6.81
N ASP A 195 18.49 1.79 7.53
CA ASP A 195 19.17 1.34 8.74
C ASP A 195 18.18 1.39 9.92
N GLY A 196 18.45 0.66 11.00
CA GLY A 196 17.52 0.59 12.15
C GLY A 196 17.08 1.96 12.72
N SER A 197 17.80 3.05 12.43
CA SER A 197 17.53 4.41 12.90
C SER A 197 16.91 5.33 11.83
N ARG A 198 17.02 5.03 10.55
CA ARG A 198 16.53 5.83 9.42
C ARG A 198 15.83 4.94 8.41
N HIS A 199 14.51 5.07 8.35
CA HIS A 199 13.68 4.35 7.41
C HIS A 199 13.13 5.27 6.34
N GLN A 200 13.09 4.75 5.12
CA GLN A 200 12.40 5.31 3.98
C GLN A 200 11.20 4.42 3.68
N THR A 201 10.09 5.03 3.27
CA THR A 201 8.86 4.29 2.94
C THR A 201 8.30 4.74 1.61
N ILE A 202 7.92 3.78 0.77
CA ILE A 202 7.11 4.01 -0.43
C ILE A 202 5.77 3.32 -0.24
N ASN A 203 4.71 4.07 -0.51
CA ASN A 203 3.35 3.56 -0.58
C ASN A 203 2.88 3.59 -2.04
N ARG A 204 2.34 2.48 -2.53
CA ARG A 204 1.75 2.38 -3.87
C ARG A 204 0.41 1.68 -3.80
N THR A 205 -0.65 2.39 -4.21
CA THR A 205 -1.99 1.80 -4.33
C THR A 205 -2.20 1.29 -5.75
N VAL A 206 -2.80 0.10 -5.87
CA VAL A 206 -3.09 -0.57 -7.14
C VAL A 206 -4.52 -1.10 -7.11
N PHE A 207 -5.26 -0.86 -8.19
CA PHE A 207 -6.56 -1.47 -8.40
C PHE A 207 -6.40 -2.94 -8.83
N VAL A 208 -7.11 -3.81 -8.13
CA VAL A 208 -7.25 -5.23 -8.41
C VAL A 208 -8.65 -5.39 -8.99
N ALA A 209 -8.71 -5.76 -10.26
CA ALA A 209 -9.98 -5.81 -11.00
C ALA A 209 -11.04 -6.66 -10.29
N ARG A 210 -12.30 -6.39 -10.59
CA ARG A 210 -13.44 -7.21 -10.18
C ARG A 210 -13.32 -8.62 -10.78
N ALA A 211 -13.71 -9.65 -10.02
CA ALA A 211 -13.99 -10.96 -10.61
C ALA A 211 -15.30 -10.84 -11.41
N ASN A 212 -15.23 -11.07 -12.72
CA ASN A 212 -16.41 -11.12 -13.60
C ASN A 212 -17.37 -12.23 -13.19
#